data_AF-A0A9X9WVH7-F1
#
_entry.id   AF-A0A9X9WVH7-F1
#
_cell.length_a   1.000
_cell.length_b   1.000
_cell.length_c   1.000
_cell.angle_alpha   90.00
_cell.angle_beta   90.00
_cell.angle_gamma   90.00
#
_symmetry.space_group_name_H-M   'P 1'
#
loop_
_entity.id
_entity.type
_entity.pdbx_description
1 polymer ?
#
loop_
_entity_poly.entity_id
_entity_poly.type
_entity_poly.pdbx_seq_one_letter_code
_entity_poly.pdbx_strand_id
1 'polypeptide(L)'
;MFIDLQQGVPAYRLPWNASPFSSARSGGGIVTAIRATTPDVVQKVFAVDADGRATKKAAATIRAGVCHPIEVADLRDIGELLSELSEKPDHCLMLDAFLYAPAFGTFDLVNRYTLRRMLPRLGPDAPHGVHQGPFGPVAARLAAGIDHSGFVLLDADNWPGMPSEWAAMTMAERVQFLAAVVPGLDACERVEARSSSARAVAPGGRPGPASHGYIRVSHPALVDALRRHIIRATKARGLAAPMARIARDGSGRMVGREWRTVIDLAVMHRGRLIFTAPPCVDGAPGWTIADAGVRLVNEGGGDLDLGWLDQERPAVAGWRGDASAAEPAPMEWADAAPPHESPERSPTRPKGVAVPRTLPDPASAMVGTRNMTMFNYARFKAYAWADANGTPKVPFGLVLSWCREAIAGMLCDTAETEQQAVATARSITDWMPLNYEPGVGIRSAPKTEAEKRAARVAGRAQGAATQRNRTDADVEGAIKRLNVWGERVTAASVARLAKVSIRTAAGRLAKARAAATDHANIARHHMNSVGALVAADAPLPVPPSAAPAPAPLRKSIVPAFPGKTRPNCAPRATVDRAVDASAGLSPSWHGERRASPPRWPPPDPMAAGLHRGWHEHRARLRAGARASP
;
A
#
# COMPACT_ATOMS: atom_id res chain seq x y z
N MET A 1 -11.05 23.89 -34.87
CA MET A 1 -11.66 22.75 -34.14
C MET A 1 -11.36 22.96 -32.66
N PHE A 2 -12.16 23.78 -32.00
CA PHE A 2 -12.05 24.05 -30.56
C PHE A 2 -12.90 23.01 -29.85
N ILE A 3 -12.30 22.21 -28.96
CA ILE A 3 -13.04 21.34 -28.04
C ILE A 3 -13.14 22.10 -26.72
N ASP A 4 -14.35 22.53 -26.45
CA ASP A 4 -14.82 23.10 -25.20
C ASP A 4 -14.74 22.04 -24.08
N LEU A 5 -13.97 22.34 -23.02
CA LEU A 5 -13.76 21.48 -21.85
C LEU A 5 -14.74 21.82 -20.70
N GLN A 6 -15.82 22.56 -20.95
CA GLN A 6 -16.82 22.89 -19.92
C GLN A 6 -18.03 21.95 -19.85
N GLN A 7 -18.13 20.90 -20.66
CA GLN A 7 -19.21 19.93 -20.51
C GLN A 7 -18.92 18.91 -19.40
N GLY A 8 -19.81 18.90 -18.41
CA GLY A 8 -19.70 18.22 -17.13
C GLY A 8 -19.23 16.77 -17.23
N VAL A 9 -18.07 16.50 -16.63
CA VAL A 9 -17.68 15.14 -16.26
C VAL A 9 -18.73 14.65 -15.26
N PRO A 10 -19.44 13.54 -15.52
CA PRO A 10 -20.47 13.04 -14.62
C PRO A 10 -19.87 12.85 -13.23
N ALA A 11 -20.58 13.34 -12.21
CA ALA A 11 -20.20 13.16 -10.82
C ALA A 11 -19.86 11.69 -10.59
N TYR A 12 -18.61 11.40 -10.21
CA TYR A 12 -18.11 10.08 -9.90
C TYR A 12 -18.93 9.49 -8.75
N ARG A 13 -20.05 8.81 -9.06
CA ARG A 13 -20.73 7.94 -8.13
C ARG A 13 -19.99 6.61 -8.17
N LEU A 14 -19.09 6.40 -7.20
CA LEU A 14 -18.74 5.03 -6.83
C LEU A 14 -20.07 4.29 -6.55
N PRO A 15 -20.17 3.00 -6.86
CA PRO A 15 -21.29 2.19 -6.39
C PRO A 15 -21.16 2.01 -4.87
N TRP A 16 -21.48 3.05 -4.10
CA TRP A 16 -21.43 3.08 -2.62
C TRP A 16 -22.37 2.05 -1.97
N ASN A 17 -23.22 1.40 -2.76
CA ASN A 17 -24.20 0.41 -2.30
C ASN A 17 -23.75 -1.04 -2.52
N ALA A 18 -22.61 -1.28 -3.16
CA ALA A 18 -22.02 -2.61 -3.19
C ALA A 18 -21.39 -2.86 -1.82
N SER A 19 -22.00 -3.75 -1.01
CA SER A 19 -21.35 -4.26 0.21
C SER A 19 -19.94 -4.71 -0.18
N PRO A 20 -18.87 -4.14 0.41
CA PRO A 20 -17.52 -4.31 -0.11
C PRO A 20 -17.09 -5.78 -0.16
N PHE A 21 -17.62 -6.63 0.71
CA PHE A 21 -17.49 -8.08 0.62
C PHE A 21 -18.70 -8.76 1.27
N SER A 22 -19.68 -9.20 0.47
CA SER A 22 -20.63 -10.24 0.87
C SER A 22 -20.11 -11.63 0.45
N SER A 23 -18.83 -11.91 0.72
CA SER A 23 -18.21 -13.22 0.46
C SER A 23 -18.65 -14.31 1.44
N ALA A 24 -19.50 -13.98 2.43
CA ALA A 24 -19.98 -14.90 3.45
C ALA A 24 -20.82 -16.10 2.95
N ARG A 25 -20.97 -16.33 1.63
CA ARG A 25 -21.79 -17.44 1.10
C ARG A 25 -21.11 -18.35 0.08
N SER A 26 -19.94 -18.01 -0.44
CA SER A 26 -19.17 -18.91 -1.30
C SER A 26 -17.79 -19.00 -0.67
N GLY A 27 -17.48 -20.07 0.06
CA GLY A 27 -16.33 -20.20 0.97
C GLY A 27 -14.91 -19.95 0.42
N GLY A 28 -14.75 -19.41 -0.79
CA GLY A 28 -13.48 -18.88 -1.28
C GLY A 28 -13.16 -17.46 -0.81
N GLY A 29 -11.92 -17.06 -1.00
CA GLY A 29 -11.40 -15.71 -0.74
C GLY A 29 -10.80 -15.07 -1.99
N ILE A 30 -10.37 -13.82 -1.87
CA ILE A 30 -9.61 -13.12 -2.91
C ILE A 30 -8.23 -12.80 -2.39
N VAL A 31 -7.20 -13.35 -3.04
CA VAL A 31 -5.80 -12.95 -2.81
C VAL A 31 -5.33 -12.05 -3.95
N THR A 32 -4.25 -11.31 -3.73
CA THR A 32 -3.70 -10.41 -4.76
C THR A 32 -2.28 -10.85 -5.13
N ALA A 33 -2.09 -11.30 -6.38
CA ALA A 33 -0.76 -11.43 -6.96
C ALA A 33 -0.31 -10.06 -7.46
N ILE A 34 0.94 -9.67 -7.17
CA ILE A 34 1.46 -8.36 -7.53
C ILE A 34 2.73 -8.56 -8.35
N ARG A 35 2.68 -8.17 -9.63
CA ARG A 35 3.85 -8.05 -10.50
C ARG A 35 4.52 -6.69 -10.23
N ALA A 36 5.69 -6.69 -9.64
CA ALA A 36 6.43 -5.47 -9.36
C ALA A 36 6.94 -4.84 -10.67
N THR A 37 6.78 -3.53 -10.79
CA THR A 37 7.39 -2.72 -11.87
C THR A 37 8.43 -1.75 -11.33
N THR A 38 8.50 -1.61 -10.00
CA THR A 38 9.58 -0.89 -9.31
C THR A 38 9.70 -1.47 -7.91
N PRO A 39 10.71 -2.29 -7.61
CA PRO A 39 11.78 -2.76 -8.53
C PRO A 39 11.27 -3.69 -9.64
N ASP A 40 12.11 -3.96 -10.64
CA ASP A 40 11.83 -4.91 -11.73
C ASP A 40 11.89 -6.38 -11.25
N VAL A 41 12.57 -6.64 -10.13
CA VAL A 41 12.62 -7.95 -9.48
C VAL A 41 12.49 -7.79 -7.96
N VAL A 42 11.87 -8.77 -7.32
CA VAL A 42 11.64 -8.82 -5.86
C VAL A 42 12.33 -10.01 -5.21
N GLN A 43 13.30 -10.61 -5.90
CA GLN A 43 14.09 -11.73 -5.41
C GLN A 43 14.94 -11.30 -4.21
N LYS A 44 15.16 -12.23 -3.27
CA LYS A 44 16.25 -12.13 -2.30
C LYS A 44 17.55 -12.45 -3.03
N VAL A 45 18.56 -11.58 -2.88
CA VAL A 45 19.86 -11.77 -3.54
C VAL A 45 20.84 -12.35 -2.53
N PHE A 46 21.42 -13.49 -2.88
CA PHE A 46 22.47 -14.16 -2.12
C PHE A 46 23.83 -13.84 -2.73
N ALA A 47 24.80 -13.55 -1.86
CA ALA A 47 26.18 -13.36 -2.24
C ALA A 47 27.10 -14.03 -1.22
N VAL A 48 28.24 -14.55 -1.67
CA VAL A 48 29.31 -15.02 -0.79
C VAL A 48 30.36 -13.91 -0.72
N ASP A 49 30.69 -13.47 0.50
CA ASP A 49 31.73 -12.47 0.71
C ASP A 49 33.14 -13.09 0.60
N ALA A 50 34.17 -12.24 0.76
CA ALA A 50 35.57 -12.66 0.62
C ALA A 50 36.00 -13.72 1.65
N ASP A 51 35.29 -13.80 2.79
CA ASP A 51 35.57 -14.77 3.86
C ASP A 51 34.80 -16.10 3.66
N GLY A 52 34.10 -16.24 2.53
CA GLY A 52 33.27 -17.41 2.25
C GLY A 52 31.93 -17.39 2.97
N ARG A 53 31.56 -16.29 3.64
CA ARG A 53 30.29 -16.19 4.36
C ARG A 53 29.17 -15.77 3.43
N ALA A 54 28.07 -16.51 3.49
CA ALA A 54 26.86 -16.16 2.77
C ALA A 54 26.19 -14.93 3.40
N THR A 55 25.96 -13.93 2.57
CA THR A 55 25.17 -12.74 2.87
C THR A 55 23.89 -12.77 2.05
N LYS A 56 22.82 -12.19 2.62
CA LYS A 56 21.52 -12.07 1.95
C LYS A 56 21.07 -10.63 1.96
N LYS A 57 20.63 -10.13 0.80
CA LYS A 57 19.97 -8.84 0.65
C LYS A 57 18.48 -9.08 0.44
N ALA A 58 17.67 -8.54 1.34
CA ALA A 58 16.22 -8.65 1.26
C ALA A 58 15.68 -7.95 0.00
N ALA A 59 14.50 -8.41 -0.45
CA ALA A 59 13.77 -7.83 -1.56
C ALA A 59 13.55 -6.31 -1.36
N ALA A 60 13.70 -5.53 -2.44
CA ALA A 60 13.46 -4.10 -2.39
C ALA A 60 11.96 -3.81 -2.18
N THR A 61 11.67 -2.68 -1.51
CA THR A 61 10.29 -2.22 -1.30
C THR A 61 9.60 -1.95 -2.63
N ILE A 62 8.47 -2.60 -2.86
CA ILE A 62 7.62 -2.35 -4.04
C ILE A 62 7.03 -0.94 -3.96
N ARG A 63 7.42 -0.09 -4.90
CA ARG A 63 6.94 1.29 -5.05
C ARG A 63 5.86 1.41 -6.13
N ALA A 64 5.88 0.51 -7.09
CA ALA A 64 4.89 0.39 -8.16
C ALA A 64 4.78 -1.06 -8.64
N GLY A 65 3.62 -1.43 -9.17
CA GLY A 65 3.37 -2.76 -9.70
C GLY A 65 1.99 -2.86 -10.35
N VAL A 66 1.66 -4.05 -10.83
CA VAL A 66 0.33 -4.40 -11.36
C VAL A 66 -0.27 -5.46 -10.43
N CYS A 67 -1.45 -5.18 -9.90
CA CYS A 67 -2.18 -6.08 -9.01
C CYS A 67 -3.19 -6.90 -9.78
N HIS A 68 -3.17 -8.21 -9.54
CA HIS A 68 -4.09 -9.19 -10.08
C HIS A 68 -4.86 -9.83 -8.92
N PRO A 69 -6.12 -9.43 -8.67
CA PRO A 69 -7.01 -10.14 -7.77
C PRO A 69 -7.28 -11.54 -8.32
N ILE A 70 -7.13 -12.55 -7.48
CA ILE A 70 -7.32 -13.96 -7.82
C ILE A 70 -8.31 -14.54 -6.82
N GLU A 71 -9.41 -15.06 -7.34
CA GLU A 71 -10.34 -15.87 -6.56
C GLU A 71 -9.74 -17.25 -6.29
N VAL A 72 -9.66 -17.60 -5.01
CA VAL A 72 -9.12 -18.87 -4.50
C VAL A 72 -10.22 -19.53 -3.68
N ALA A 73 -10.65 -20.72 -4.10
CA ALA A 73 -11.74 -21.43 -3.44
C ALA A 73 -11.29 -22.11 -2.15
N ASP A 74 -10.07 -22.65 -2.15
CA ASP A 74 -9.53 -23.48 -1.08
C ASP A 74 -8.00 -23.39 -1.03
N LEU A 75 -7.38 -24.22 -0.19
CA LEU A 75 -5.94 -24.27 -0.03
C LEU A 75 -5.21 -24.97 -1.18
N ARG A 76 -5.86 -25.79 -2.01
CA ARG A 76 -5.23 -26.30 -3.24
C ARG A 76 -5.01 -25.19 -4.23
N ASP A 77 -6.01 -24.32 -4.43
CA ASP A 77 -5.87 -23.16 -5.31
C ASP A 77 -4.69 -22.26 -4.83
N ILE A 78 -4.48 -22.13 -3.50
CA ILE A 78 -3.30 -21.43 -2.93
C ILE A 78 -2.00 -22.18 -3.25
N GLY A 79 -1.97 -23.50 -3.10
CA GLY A 79 -0.79 -24.31 -3.41
C GLY A 79 -0.37 -24.22 -4.89
N GLU A 80 -1.33 -24.28 -5.80
CA GLU A 80 -1.11 -24.07 -7.24
C GLU A 80 -0.56 -22.67 -7.52
N LEU A 81 -1.18 -21.64 -6.92
CA LEU A 81 -0.74 -20.26 -7.07
C LEU A 81 0.69 -20.06 -6.53
N LEU A 82 1.02 -20.65 -5.38
CA LEU A 82 2.36 -20.58 -4.80
C LEU A 82 3.40 -21.25 -5.70
N SER A 83 3.07 -22.41 -6.27
CA SER A 83 3.95 -23.13 -7.20
C SER A 83 4.22 -22.32 -8.47
N GLU A 84 3.23 -21.58 -8.96
CA GLU A 84 3.39 -20.70 -10.12
C GLU A 84 4.19 -19.43 -9.78
N LEU A 85 3.80 -18.70 -8.73
CA LEU A 85 4.42 -17.44 -8.34
C LEU A 85 5.84 -17.63 -7.81
N SER A 86 6.18 -18.83 -7.31
CA SER A 86 7.53 -19.11 -6.81
C SER A 86 8.59 -19.15 -7.90
N GLU A 87 8.19 -19.24 -9.17
CA GLU A 87 9.12 -19.25 -10.31
C GLU A 87 9.23 -17.87 -10.98
N LYS A 88 8.52 -16.87 -10.47
CA LYS A 88 8.46 -15.52 -11.05
C LYS A 88 9.29 -14.53 -10.23
N PRO A 89 10.42 -14.02 -10.76
CA PRO A 89 11.35 -13.16 -10.02
C PRO A 89 10.79 -11.79 -9.65
N ASP A 90 9.75 -11.35 -10.35
CA ASP A 90 9.10 -10.04 -10.26
C ASP A 90 7.76 -10.09 -9.51
N HIS A 91 7.31 -11.26 -9.04
CA HIS A 91 6.02 -11.41 -8.39
C HIS A 91 6.13 -11.55 -6.86
N CYS A 92 5.14 -11.00 -6.16
CA CYS A 92 4.87 -11.30 -4.77
C CYS A 92 3.37 -11.56 -4.56
N LEU A 93 3.05 -12.19 -3.44
CA LEU A 93 1.68 -12.51 -3.05
C LEU A 93 1.24 -11.63 -1.88
N MET A 94 -0.02 -11.23 -1.87
CA MET A 94 -0.68 -10.65 -0.72
C MET A 94 -1.93 -11.48 -0.45
N LEU A 95 -2.05 -12.05 0.74
CA LEU A 95 -3.21 -12.89 1.10
C LEU A 95 -4.46 -12.06 1.39
N ASP A 96 -4.41 -10.74 1.27
CA ASP A 96 -5.54 -9.86 1.53
C ASP A 96 -6.13 -9.32 0.21
N ALA A 97 -7.32 -8.75 0.29
CA ALA A 97 -8.02 -8.16 -0.83
C ALA A 97 -8.06 -6.63 -0.71
N PHE A 98 -7.77 -5.93 -1.80
CA PHE A 98 -8.04 -4.49 -1.86
C PHE A 98 -9.55 -4.25 -1.92
N LEU A 99 -10.03 -3.26 -1.17
CA LEU A 99 -11.42 -2.81 -1.27
C LEU A 99 -11.72 -2.38 -2.71
N TYR A 100 -12.90 -2.81 -3.20
CA TYR A 100 -13.39 -2.55 -4.55
C TYR A 100 -12.64 -3.23 -5.70
N ALA A 101 -11.58 -4.00 -5.43
CA ALA A 101 -10.80 -4.67 -6.48
C ALA A 101 -11.62 -5.53 -7.47
N PRO A 102 -12.63 -6.33 -7.04
CA PRO A 102 -13.40 -7.16 -7.97
C PRO A 102 -14.11 -6.36 -9.06
N ALA A 103 -14.49 -5.11 -8.78
CA ALA A 103 -15.17 -4.25 -9.76
C ALA A 103 -14.24 -3.78 -10.90
N PHE A 104 -12.92 -3.91 -10.73
CA PHE A 104 -11.93 -3.36 -11.67
C PHE A 104 -11.06 -4.43 -12.34
N GLY A 105 -11.04 -5.67 -11.83
CA GLY A 105 -10.10 -6.69 -12.30
C GLY A 105 -8.66 -6.30 -11.98
N THR A 106 -7.80 -6.18 -12.99
CA THR A 106 -6.40 -5.77 -12.81
C THR A 106 -6.27 -4.26 -12.60
N PHE A 107 -5.39 -3.82 -11.70
CA PHE A 107 -5.18 -2.41 -11.38
C PHE A 107 -3.72 -2.08 -11.06
N ASP A 108 -3.36 -0.80 -11.21
CA ASP A 108 -2.00 -0.33 -10.90
C ASP A 108 -1.81 -0.11 -9.40
N LEU A 109 -0.70 -0.63 -8.88
CA LEU A 109 -0.21 -0.30 -7.55
C LEU A 109 0.74 0.90 -7.64
N VAL A 110 0.49 1.93 -6.84
CA VAL A 110 1.38 3.07 -6.67
C VAL A 110 1.58 3.38 -5.19
N ASN A 111 2.59 4.19 -4.88
CA ASN A 111 2.75 4.69 -3.51
C ASN A 111 1.67 5.75 -3.16
N ARG A 112 1.46 5.98 -1.85
CA ARG A 112 0.47 6.94 -1.32
C ARG A 112 0.60 8.35 -1.92
N TYR A 113 1.82 8.82 -2.12
CA TYR A 113 2.08 10.16 -2.66
C TYR A 113 1.64 10.26 -4.11
N THR A 114 1.97 9.26 -4.93
CA THR A 114 1.54 9.18 -6.33
C THR A 114 0.01 9.10 -6.42
N LEU A 115 -0.64 8.25 -5.61
CA LEU A 115 -2.10 8.14 -5.60
C LEU A 115 -2.78 9.49 -5.31
N ARG A 116 -2.31 10.21 -4.28
CA ARG A 116 -2.82 11.55 -3.93
C ARG A 116 -2.67 12.56 -5.07
N ARG A 117 -1.55 12.51 -5.80
CA ARG A 117 -1.34 13.38 -6.96
C ARG A 117 -2.23 13.03 -8.15
N MET A 118 -2.55 11.75 -8.33
CA MET A 118 -3.45 11.28 -9.38
C MET A 118 -4.92 11.61 -9.07
N LEU A 119 -5.28 11.67 -7.78
CA LEU A 119 -6.66 11.84 -7.31
C LEU A 119 -6.81 13.05 -6.36
N PRO A 120 -6.46 14.28 -6.79
CA PRO A 120 -6.45 15.45 -5.91
C PRO A 120 -7.83 15.82 -5.37
N ARG A 121 -8.91 15.36 -6.02
CA ARG A 121 -10.30 15.63 -5.62
C ARG A 121 -10.75 14.83 -4.39
N LEU A 122 -10.01 13.81 -3.98
CA LEU A 122 -10.37 12.97 -2.83
C LEU A 122 -9.86 13.54 -1.49
N GLY A 123 -9.32 14.76 -1.51
CA GLY A 123 -8.92 15.50 -0.31
C GLY A 123 -7.54 15.09 0.23
N PRO A 124 -7.17 15.62 1.41
CA PRO A 124 -5.87 15.34 2.03
C PRO A 124 -5.76 13.89 2.49
N ASP A 125 -6.87 13.22 2.82
CA ASP A 125 -6.85 11.81 3.16
C ASP A 125 -6.60 10.96 1.92
N ALA A 126 -5.65 10.03 2.02
CA ALA A 126 -5.32 9.21 0.86
C ALA A 126 -6.50 8.26 0.62
N PRO A 127 -7.05 8.22 -0.59
CA PRO A 127 -8.20 7.39 -0.87
C PRO A 127 -7.84 5.92 -0.65
N HIS A 128 -8.73 5.19 0.01
CA HIS A 128 -8.54 3.79 0.42
C HIS A 128 -9.20 2.85 -0.59
N GLY A 129 -8.54 1.73 -0.90
CA GLY A 129 -9.02 0.76 -1.89
C GLY A 129 -8.59 1.10 -3.32
N VAL A 130 -9.26 0.49 -4.29
CA VAL A 130 -9.07 0.74 -5.73
C VAL A 130 -9.94 1.90 -6.20
N HIS A 131 -9.35 2.79 -6.99
CA HIS A 131 -9.99 3.99 -7.52
C HIS A 131 -9.80 4.07 -9.03
N GLN A 132 -10.75 4.69 -9.72
CA GLN A 132 -10.56 5.03 -11.13
C GLN A 132 -9.59 6.22 -11.24
N GLY A 133 -8.38 5.96 -11.72
CA GLY A 133 -7.38 6.97 -12.04
C GLY A 133 -7.44 7.46 -13.49
N PRO A 134 -6.60 8.44 -13.85
CA PRO A 134 -6.55 9.01 -15.20
C PRO A 134 -6.08 8.00 -16.27
N PHE A 135 -5.35 6.96 -15.88
CA PHE A 135 -4.79 5.95 -16.78
C PHE A 135 -5.42 4.57 -16.59
N GLY A 136 -6.42 4.44 -15.70
CA GLY A 136 -7.02 3.17 -15.33
C GLY A 136 -7.21 3.03 -13.83
N PRO A 137 -7.71 1.87 -13.38
CA PRO A 137 -7.85 1.55 -11.97
C PRO A 137 -6.49 1.58 -11.26
N VAL A 138 -6.43 2.24 -10.10
CA VAL A 138 -5.20 2.46 -9.34
C VAL A 138 -5.46 2.39 -7.84
N ALA A 139 -4.49 1.87 -7.08
CA ALA A 139 -4.55 1.78 -5.63
C ALA A 139 -3.19 2.07 -5.00
N ALA A 140 -3.21 2.44 -3.72
CA ALA A 140 -2.03 2.40 -2.86
C ALA A 140 -2.24 1.36 -1.77
N ARG A 141 -1.17 0.63 -1.42
CA ARG A 141 -1.19 -0.38 -0.36
C ARG A 141 -1.27 0.30 1.02
N LEU A 142 -2.49 0.64 1.42
CA LEU A 142 -2.83 1.25 2.70
C LEU A 142 -3.75 0.30 3.46
N ALA A 143 -3.45 0.03 4.73
CA ALA A 143 -4.20 -0.95 5.53
C ALA A 143 -5.72 -0.65 5.58
N ALA A 144 -6.12 0.62 5.62
CA ALA A 144 -7.52 1.04 5.60
C ALA A 144 -8.25 0.75 4.27
N GLY A 145 -7.52 0.42 3.20
CA GLY A 145 -8.06 0.07 1.90
C GLY A 145 -7.97 -1.41 1.56
N ILE A 146 -7.69 -2.25 2.57
CA ILE A 146 -7.43 -3.68 2.41
C ILE A 146 -8.21 -4.43 3.50
N ASP A 147 -8.82 -5.54 3.12
CA ASP A 147 -9.52 -6.47 4.01
C ASP A 147 -8.89 -7.87 3.96
N HIS A 148 -9.02 -8.60 5.07
CA HIS A 148 -8.59 -10.00 5.13
C HIS A 148 -9.45 -10.87 4.22
N SER A 149 -8.81 -11.72 3.41
CA SER A 149 -9.51 -12.58 2.44
C SER A 149 -10.03 -13.90 3.03
N GLY A 150 -9.58 -14.26 4.23
CA GLY A 150 -9.80 -15.57 4.83
C GLY A 150 -8.60 -16.51 4.76
N PHE A 151 -7.49 -16.08 4.16
CA PHE A 151 -6.22 -16.81 4.22
C PHE A 151 -5.20 -16.12 5.13
N VAL A 152 -4.46 -16.90 5.91
CA VAL A 152 -3.46 -16.41 6.86
C VAL A 152 -2.13 -17.13 6.63
N LEU A 153 -1.03 -16.38 6.68
CA LEU A 153 0.32 -16.93 6.69
C LEU A 153 0.81 -17.15 8.13
N LEU A 154 1.41 -18.32 8.37
CA LEU A 154 2.25 -18.67 9.50
C LEU A 154 3.71 -18.61 9.01
N ASP A 155 4.47 -17.64 9.46
CA ASP A 155 5.86 -17.43 9.03
C ASP A 155 6.83 -17.88 10.13
N ALA A 156 7.56 -18.96 9.89
CA ALA A 156 8.53 -19.55 10.82
C ALA A 156 9.93 -18.94 10.67
N ASP A 157 10.02 -17.63 10.45
CA ASP A 157 11.28 -16.91 10.39
C ASP A 157 11.96 -16.83 11.76
N ASN A 158 13.26 -17.17 11.80
CA ASN A 158 14.07 -17.10 13.00
C ASN A 158 14.52 -15.66 13.27
N TRP A 159 14.07 -15.09 14.39
CA TRP A 159 14.44 -13.74 14.81
C TRP A 159 15.74 -13.74 15.66
N PRO A 160 16.52 -12.64 15.67
CA PRO A 160 17.75 -12.55 16.45
C PRO A 160 17.54 -12.76 17.96
N GLY A 161 18.16 -13.80 18.51
CA GLY A 161 18.01 -14.19 19.91
C GLY A 161 16.89 -15.21 20.19
N MET A 162 16.27 -15.77 19.15
CA MET A 162 15.33 -16.88 19.30
C MET A 162 16.03 -18.06 20.02
N PRO A 163 15.40 -18.69 21.03
CA PRO A 163 15.94 -19.89 21.66
C PRO A 163 16.25 -20.97 20.61
N SER A 164 17.39 -21.66 20.77
CA SER A 164 17.89 -22.63 19.77
C SER A 164 16.89 -23.76 19.51
N GLU A 165 16.20 -24.20 20.56
CA GLU A 165 15.16 -25.22 20.51
C GLU A 165 13.95 -24.77 19.70
N TRP A 166 13.59 -23.48 19.73
CA TRP A 166 12.53 -22.93 18.88
C TRP A 166 13.00 -22.76 17.45
N ALA A 167 14.24 -22.30 17.26
CA ALA A 167 14.84 -22.09 15.95
C ALA A 167 14.97 -23.39 15.15
N ALA A 168 15.16 -24.52 15.84
CA ALA A 168 15.24 -25.86 15.27
C ALA A 168 13.87 -26.48 14.91
N MET A 169 12.75 -25.93 15.41
CA MET A 169 11.43 -26.48 15.14
C MET A 169 11.05 -26.36 13.67
N THR A 170 10.52 -27.46 13.14
CA THR A 170 9.78 -27.55 11.87
C THR A 170 8.47 -26.77 11.92
N MET A 171 7.85 -26.52 10.76
CA MET A 171 6.52 -25.89 10.70
C MET A 171 5.47 -26.67 11.51
N ALA A 172 5.47 -28.00 11.42
CA ALA A 172 4.54 -28.85 12.17
C ALA A 172 4.70 -28.71 13.68
N GLU A 173 5.94 -28.71 14.19
CA GLU A 173 6.23 -28.52 15.62
C GLU A 173 5.82 -27.12 16.10
N ARG A 174 6.03 -26.07 15.28
CA ARG A 174 5.60 -24.70 15.61
C ARG A 174 4.07 -24.57 15.64
N VAL A 175 3.39 -25.23 14.71
CA VAL A 175 1.92 -25.32 14.69
C VAL A 175 1.42 -26.02 15.95
N GLN A 176 1.99 -27.17 16.31
CA GLN A 176 1.65 -27.91 17.52
C GLN A 176 1.93 -27.08 18.80
N PHE A 177 3.05 -26.37 18.83
CA PHE A 177 3.41 -25.46 19.93
C PHE A 177 2.36 -24.35 20.12
N LEU A 178 1.87 -23.78 19.02
CA LEU A 178 0.85 -22.72 19.04
C LEU A 178 -0.57 -23.25 19.27
N ALA A 179 -0.85 -24.52 18.97
CA ALA A 179 -2.15 -25.14 19.22
C ALA A 179 -2.54 -25.11 20.71
N ALA A 180 -1.56 -25.00 21.61
CA ALA A 180 -1.80 -24.77 23.04
C ALA A 180 -2.66 -23.50 23.29
N VAL A 181 -2.50 -22.46 22.47
CA VAL A 181 -3.21 -21.17 22.62
C VAL A 181 -4.19 -20.85 21.50
N VAL A 182 -4.11 -21.54 20.36
CA VAL A 182 -5.04 -21.42 19.24
C VAL A 182 -5.72 -22.78 19.02
N PRO A 183 -6.92 -23.00 19.57
CA PRO A 183 -7.63 -24.26 19.42
C PRO A 183 -7.80 -24.65 17.95
N GLY A 184 -7.49 -25.91 17.62
CA GLY A 184 -7.67 -26.48 16.28
C GLY A 184 -6.59 -26.14 15.25
N LEU A 185 -5.57 -25.35 15.59
CA LEU A 185 -4.50 -24.94 14.65
C LEU A 185 -3.68 -26.13 14.11
N ASP A 186 -3.47 -27.16 14.93
CA ASP A 186 -2.74 -28.37 14.56
C ASP A 186 -3.55 -29.37 13.72
N ALA A 187 -4.87 -29.28 13.78
CA ALA A 187 -5.78 -30.14 13.05
C ALA A 187 -6.25 -29.55 11.71
N CYS A 188 -6.24 -28.21 11.56
CA CYS A 188 -6.75 -27.58 10.34
C CYS A 188 -5.90 -27.92 9.11
N GLU A 189 -6.54 -27.89 7.94
CA GLU A 189 -5.85 -28.03 6.66
C GLU A 189 -4.89 -26.85 6.45
N ARG A 190 -3.71 -27.11 5.88
CA ARG A 190 -2.73 -26.08 5.56
C ARG A 190 -1.89 -26.43 4.35
N VAL A 191 -1.44 -25.42 3.61
CA VAL A 191 -0.34 -25.57 2.66
C VAL A 191 0.96 -25.21 3.35
N GLU A 192 1.98 -26.04 3.22
CA GLU A 192 3.34 -25.70 3.65
C GLU A 192 4.24 -25.47 2.43
N ALA A 193 5.11 -24.46 2.52
CA ALA A 193 6.08 -24.14 1.48
C ALA A 193 7.40 -23.63 2.08
N ARG A 194 8.49 -23.79 1.32
CA ARG A 194 9.79 -23.17 1.60
C ARG A 194 9.72 -21.69 1.29
N SER A 195 10.20 -20.85 2.22
CA SER A 195 10.43 -19.44 1.90
C SER A 195 11.51 -19.30 0.82
N SER A 196 11.56 -18.14 0.17
CA SER A 196 12.63 -17.79 -0.78
C SER A 196 14.04 -18.04 -0.21
N SER A 197 14.25 -17.87 1.10
CA SER A 197 15.54 -18.13 1.72
C SER A 197 15.84 -19.62 1.94
N ALA A 198 14.83 -20.42 2.27
CA ALA A 198 14.98 -21.87 2.44
C ALA A 198 15.24 -22.61 1.11
N ARG A 199 15.03 -21.93 -0.03
CA ARG A 199 15.28 -22.47 -1.37
C ARG A 199 16.71 -22.27 -1.86
N ALA A 200 17.50 -21.39 -1.26
CA ALA A 200 18.89 -21.17 -1.66
C ALA A 200 19.78 -22.25 -1.02
N VAL A 201 20.40 -23.09 -1.86
CA VAL A 201 21.14 -24.28 -1.42
C VAL A 201 22.64 -24.08 -1.68
N ALA A 202 23.44 -24.13 -0.62
CA ALA A 202 24.90 -24.10 -0.72
C ALA A 202 25.45 -25.40 -1.39
N PRO A 203 26.66 -25.37 -1.97
CA PRO A 203 27.29 -26.56 -2.55
C PRO A 203 27.30 -27.75 -1.58
N GLY A 204 26.80 -28.91 -2.03
CA GLY A 204 26.69 -30.12 -1.20
C GLY A 204 25.63 -30.07 -0.08
N GLY A 205 24.92 -28.96 0.05
CA GLY A 205 23.84 -28.76 1.02
C GLY A 205 22.52 -29.39 0.59
N ARG A 206 21.53 -29.30 1.48
CA ARG A 206 20.13 -29.66 1.20
C ARG A 206 19.25 -28.41 1.25
N PRO A 207 18.13 -28.38 0.53
CA PRO A 207 17.11 -27.36 0.71
C PRO A 207 16.67 -27.26 2.16
N GLY A 208 16.39 -26.04 2.63
CA GLY A 208 15.80 -25.83 3.95
C GLY A 208 14.40 -26.46 4.06
N PRO A 209 13.91 -26.65 5.30
CA PRO A 209 12.55 -27.14 5.51
C PRO A 209 11.51 -26.09 5.09
N ALA A 210 10.24 -26.51 5.02
CA ALA A 210 9.13 -25.57 4.86
C ALA A 210 9.12 -24.60 6.06
N SER A 211 9.03 -23.30 5.76
CA SER A 211 9.05 -22.23 6.75
C SER A 211 7.83 -21.31 6.64
N HIS A 212 6.95 -21.53 5.66
CA HIS A 212 5.66 -20.86 5.54
C HIS A 212 4.54 -21.89 5.64
N GLY A 213 3.52 -21.61 6.43
CA GLY A 213 2.26 -22.35 6.49
C GLY A 213 1.09 -21.44 6.10
N TYR A 214 0.21 -21.87 5.21
CA TYR A 214 -0.94 -21.11 4.74
C TYR A 214 -2.19 -21.84 5.21
N ILE A 215 -3.04 -21.15 5.95
CA ILE A 215 -4.31 -21.70 6.47
C ILE A 215 -5.49 -20.86 5.99
N ARG A 216 -6.66 -21.48 5.90
CA ARG A 216 -7.94 -20.77 5.75
C ARG A 216 -8.59 -20.60 7.12
N VAL A 217 -9.26 -19.48 7.34
CA VAL A 217 -9.94 -19.14 8.59
C VAL A 217 -11.43 -18.90 8.37
N SER A 218 -12.27 -19.33 9.31
CA SER A 218 -13.73 -19.22 9.20
C SER A 218 -14.26 -17.78 9.30
N HIS A 219 -13.56 -16.91 10.02
CA HIS A 219 -13.96 -15.52 10.24
C HIS A 219 -12.80 -14.55 9.93
N PRO A 220 -12.64 -14.12 8.66
CA PRO A 220 -11.52 -13.25 8.24
C PRO A 220 -11.42 -11.94 9.04
N ALA A 221 -12.55 -11.39 9.46
CA ALA A 221 -12.61 -10.16 10.27
C ALA A 221 -11.97 -10.32 11.68
N LEU A 222 -11.70 -11.55 12.12
CA LEU A 222 -11.10 -11.85 13.42
C LEU A 222 -9.59 -12.07 13.38
N VAL A 223 -8.93 -12.00 12.22
CA VAL A 223 -7.47 -12.22 12.11
C VAL A 223 -6.67 -11.23 12.97
N ASP A 224 -7.06 -9.95 12.99
CA ASP A 224 -6.43 -8.95 13.87
C ASP A 224 -6.64 -9.28 15.37
N ALA A 225 -7.78 -9.89 15.73
CA ALA A 225 -8.06 -10.35 17.09
C ALA A 225 -7.24 -11.60 17.44
N LEU A 226 -7.15 -12.57 16.52
CA LEU A 226 -6.31 -13.76 16.63
C LEU A 226 -4.84 -13.37 16.90
N ARG A 227 -4.31 -12.41 16.13
CA ARG A 227 -2.94 -11.91 16.32
C ARG A 227 -2.71 -11.37 17.74
N ARG A 228 -3.65 -10.56 18.25
CA ARG A 228 -3.60 -10.02 19.62
C ARG A 228 -3.77 -11.11 20.67
N HIS A 229 -4.58 -12.12 20.40
CA HIS A 229 -4.75 -13.27 21.27
C HIS A 229 -3.46 -14.07 21.39
N ILE A 230 -2.86 -14.48 20.26
CA ILE A 230 -1.64 -15.29 20.24
C ILE A 230 -0.56 -14.61 21.10
N ILE A 231 -0.29 -13.32 20.89
CA ILE A 231 0.76 -12.64 21.66
C ILE A 231 0.48 -12.59 23.17
N ARG A 232 -0.78 -12.34 23.58
CA ARG A 232 -1.15 -12.32 25.00
C ARG A 232 -1.09 -13.71 25.64
N ALA A 233 -1.68 -14.70 24.97
CA ALA A 233 -1.79 -16.06 25.47
C ALA A 233 -0.43 -16.76 25.53
N THR A 234 0.42 -16.57 24.51
CA THR A 234 1.79 -17.10 24.52
C THR A 234 2.62 -16.48 25.64
N LYS A 235 2.55 -15.15 25.83
CA LYS A 235 3.22 -14.49 26.95
C LYS A 235 2.74 -15.03 28.30
N ALA A 236 1.43 -15.16 28.51
CA ALA A 236 0.85 -15.66 29.75
C ALA A 236 1.27 -17.10 30.09
N ARG A 237 1.60 -17.91 29.07
CA ARG A 237 2.01 -19.31 29.23
C ARG A 237 3.52 -19.54 29.15
N GLY A 238 4.33 -18.48 29.09
CA GLY A 238 5.79 -18.61 28.91
C GLY A 238 6.21 -19.17 27.54
N LEU A 239 5.33 -19.08 26.54
CA LEU A 239 5.53 -19.52 25.15
C LEU A 239 5.96 -18.36 24.22
N ALA A 240 6.45 -17.28 24.81
CA ALA A 240 6.99 -16.12 24.11
C ALA A 240 8.30 -15.68 24.79
N ALA A 241 9.22 -15.14 24.00
CA ALA A 241 10.50 -14.63 24.48
C ALA A 241 10.65 -13.15 24.12
N PRO A 242 11.30 -12.33 24.98
CA PRO A 242 11.53 -10.94 24.69
C PRO A 242 12.66 -10.79 23.66
N MET A 243 12.39 -10.09 22.57
CA MET A 243 13.37 -9.65 21.59
C MET A 243 13.78 -8.20 21.85
N ALA A 244 15.08 -7.94 21.94
CA ALA A 244 15.60 -6.58 22.04
C ALA A 244 15.32 -5.81 20.73
N ARG A 245 14.72 -4.63 20.85
CA ARG A 245 14.58 -3.69 19.72
C ARG A 245 15.82 -2.83 19.69
N ILE A 246 16.59 -2.94 18.62
CA ILE A 246 17.81 -2.14 18.42
C ILE A 246 17.51 -0.94 17.51
N ALA A 247 18.12 0.21 17.81
CA ALA A 247 18.03 1.41 17.00
C ALA A 247 18.50 1.15 15.56
N ARG A 248 17.78 1.72 14.58
CA ARG A 248 18.08 1.56 13.15
C ARG A 248 19.20 2.47 12.64
N ASP A 249 19.78 3.31 13.50
CA ASP A 249 20.85 4.24 13.17
C ASP A 249 22.25 3.60 13.19
N GLY A 250 22.32 2.29 13.44
CA GLY A 250 23.57 1.55 13.53
C GLY A 250 24.29 1.67 14.87
N SER A 251 23.73 2.40 15.84
CA SER A 251 24.37 2.58 17.16
C SER A 251 24.41 1.32 18.01
N GLY A 252 23.64 0.28 17.66
CA GLY A 252 23.47 -0.90 18.50
C GLY A 252 22.66 -0.66 19.78
N ARG A 253 22.17 0.58 20.01
CA ARG A 253 21.44 0.95 21.22
C ARG A 253 20.09 0.24 21.29
N MET A 254 19.78 -0.36 22.43
CA MET A 254 18.45 -0.91 22.71
C MET A 254 17.44 0.23 22.91
N VAL A 255 16.35 0.22 22.15
CA VAL A 255 15.25 1.19 22.19
C VAL A 255 13.94 0.59 22.72
N GLY A 256 13.97 -0.66 23.18
CA GLY A 256 12.83 -1.33 23.79
C GLY A 256 12.93 -2.85 23.70
N ARG A 257 11.85 -3.52 24.12
CA ARG A 257 11.67 -4.97 23.98
C ARG A 257 10.32 -5.26 23.34
N GLU A 258 10.26 -6.31 22.53
CA GLU A 258 9.03 -6.81 21.93
C GLU A 258 8.92 -8.30 22.23
N TRP A 259 7.75 -8.76 22.66
CA TRP A 259 7.52 -10.20 22.83
C TRP A 259 7.35 -10.86 21.46
N ARG A 260 8.08 -11.97 21.25
CA ARG A 260 8.04 -12.75 20.01
C ARG A 260 7.71 -14.21 20.35
N THR A 261 7.03 -14.90 19.45
CA THR A 261 6.73 -16.33 19.56
C THR A 261 7.47 -17.11 18.46
N VAL A 262 7.11 -18.38 18.26
CA VAL A 262 7.71 -19.28 17.27
C VAL A 262 7.29 -18.96 15.83
N ILE A 263 6.41 -17.99 15.61
CA ILE A 263 6.07 -17.44 14.28
C ILE A 263 6.14 -15.90 14.30
N ASP A 264 6.44 -15.29 13.15
CA ASP A 264 6.35 -13.84 12.99
C ASP A 264 4.89 -13.41 12.79
N LEU A 265 4.30 -12.83 13.83
CA LEU A 265 2.93 -12.31 13.78
C LEU A 265 2.79 -11.04 12.90
N ALA A 266 3.89 -10.44 12.45
CA ALA A 266 3.82 -9.26 11.57
C ALA A 266 3.24 -9.57 10.19
N VAL A 267 3.25 -10.84 9.77
CA VAL A 267 2.66 -11.30 8.51
C VAL A 267 1.13 -11.33 8.52
N MET A 268 0.52 -11.33 9.71
CA MET A 268 -0.94 -11.29 9.88
C MET A 268 -1.52 -9.88 9.75
N HIS A 269 -0.68 -8.85 9.54
CA HIS A 269 -1.17 -7.51 9.28
C HIS A 269 -1.73 -7.37 7.87
N ARG A 270 -2.84 -6.65 7.75
CA ARG A 270 -3.45 -6.31 6.46
C ARG A 270 -2.46 -5.71 5.47
N GLY A 271 -2.52 -6.24 4.26
CA GLY A 271 -1.73 -5.83 3.13
C GLY A 271 -0.28 -6.30 3.19
N ARG A 272 0.06 -7.33 3.97
CA ARG A 272 1.45 -7.84 3.98
C ARG A 272 1.81 -8.53 2.67
N LEU A 273 3.02 -8.20 2.21
CA LEU A 273 3.61 -8.78 1.01
C LEU A 273 4.40 -10.01 1.41
N ILE A 274 4.19 -11.09 0.69
CA ILE A 274 4.85 -12.37 0.83
C ILE A 274 5.72 -12.55 -0.41
N PHE A 275 7.03 -12.51 -0.21
CA PHE A 275 8.01 -12.65 -1.29
C PHE A 275 8.28 -14.13 -1.54
N THR A 276 7.55 -14.71 -2.47
CA THR A 276 7.64 -16.12 -2.89
C THR A 276 8.62 -16.34 -4.05
N ALA A 277 9.04 -15.26 -4.72
CA ALA A 277 9.97 -15.26 -5.83
C ALA A 277 11.22 -16.12 -5.58
N PRO A 278 11.78 -16.76 -6.62
CA PRO A 278 12.96 -17.58 -6.47
C PRO A 278 14.13 -16.69 -6.03
N PRO A 279 15.00 -17.12 -5.10
CA PRO A 279 16.17 -16.35 -4.75
C PRO A 279 17.10 -16.18 -5.96
N CYS A 280 17.83 -15.07 -6.03
CA CYS A 280 18.93 -14.90 -6.99
C CYS A 280 20.22 -15.31 -6.29
N VAL A 281 20.93 -16.29 -6.86
CA VAL A 281 22.18 -16.86 -6.30
C VAL A 281 23.41 -16.53 -7.15
N ASP A 282 23.29 -15.60 -8.10
CA ASP A 282 24.38 -15.23 -9.02
C ASP A 282 25.64 -14.73 -8.30
N GLY A 283 25.47 -14.12 -7.12
CA GLY A 283 26.58 -13.69 -6.26
C GLY A 283 27.18 -14.78 -5.38
N ALA A 284 26.65 -16.01 -5.43
CA ALA A 284 27.01 -17.12 -4.56
C ALA A 284 27.40 -18.35 -5.42
N PRO A 285 28.65 -18.42 -5.92
CA PRO A 285 29.09 -19.47 -6.83
C PRO A 285 28.82 -20.88 -6.29
N GLY A 286 28.30 -21.76 -7.16
CA GLY A 286 27.97 -23.15 -6.83
C GLY A 286 26.67 -23.34 -6.03
N TRP A 287 26.00 -22.26 -5.63
CA TRP A 287 24.68 -22.36 -5.02
C TRP A 287 23.63 -22.71 -6.07
N THR A 288 22.61 -23.46 -5.66
CA THR A 288 21.46 -23.81 -6.50
C THR A 288 20.16 -23.34 -5.86
N ILE A 289 19.09 -23.34 -6.66
CA ILE A 289 17.74 -22.94 -6.22
C ILE A 289 16.87 -24.19 -6.22
N ALA A 290 16.34 -24.54 -5.05
CA ALA A 290 15.37 -25.62 -4.90
C ALA A 290 13.94 -25.16 -5.27
N ASP A 291 13.05 -26.13 -5.51
CA ASP A 291 11.62 -25.87 -5.62
C ASP A 291 11.03 -25.34 -4.31
N ALA A 292 9.86 -24.69 -4.42
CA ALA A 292 9.14 -24.15 -3.26
C ALA A 292 8.61 -25.23 -2.30
N GLY A 293 8.65 -26.51 -2.65
CA GLY A 293 8.26 -27.62 -1.78
C GLY A 293 6.82 -27.55 -1.32
N VAL A 294 5.94 -27.04 -2.19
CA VAL A 294 4.54 -26.81 -1.86
C VAL A 294 3.85 -28.15 -1.60
N ARG A 295 3.26 -28.30 -0.42
CA ARG A 295 2.53 -29.50 -0.02
C ARG A 295 1.27 -29.14 0.76
N LEU A 296 0.20 -29.89 0.54
CA LEU A 296 -0.99 -29.84 1.38
C LEU A 296 -0.77 -30.76 2.58
N VAL A 297 -1.14 -30.30 3.77
CA VAL A 297 -1.01 -31.02 5.04
C VAL A 297 -2.35 -30.97 5.77
N ASN A 298 -2.71 -32.07 6.43
CA ASN A 298 -4.03 -32.28 7.04
C ASN A 298 -5.17 -32.08 6.03
N GLU A 299 -5.04 -32.69 4.84
CA GLU A 299 -6.07 -32.62 3.81
C GLU A 299 -7.43 -33.08 4.35
N GLY A 300 -8.45 -32.26 4.17
CA GLY A 300 -9.78 -32.49 4.74
C GLY A 300 -9.96 -32.05 6.20
N GLY A 301 -8.92 -31.50 6.85
CA GLY A 301 -8.97 -30.96 8.22
C GLY A 301 -9.82 -29.69 8.36
N GLY A 302 -10.22 -29.08 7.24
CA GLY A 302 -11.08 -27.90 7.20
C GLY A 302 -10.39 -26.62 7.66
N ASP A 303 -11.21 -25.61 7.93
CA ASP A 303 -10.74 -24.26 8.27
C ASP A 303 -10.37 -24.17 9.74
N LEU A 304 -9.43 -23.28 10.05
CA LEU A 304 -9.26 -22.85 11.43
C LEU A 304 -10.48 -22.04 11.85
N ASP A 305 -11.28 -22.60 12.77
CA ASP A 305 -12.42 -21.88 13.31
C ASP A 305 -11.96 -20.77 14.25
N LEU A 306 -12.35 -19.53 13.95
CA LEU A 306 -12.10 -18.35 14.78
C LEU A 306 -13.33 -17.87 15.56
N GLY A 307 -14.48 -18.54 15.46
CA GLY A 307 -15.72 -18.12 16.13
C GLY A 307 -15.60 -18.00 17.65
N TRP A 308 -14.69 -18.76 18.27
CA TRP A 308 -14.40 -18.68 19.71
C TRP A 308 -13.81 -17.32 20.14
N LEU A 309 -13.14 -16.58 19.25
CA LEU A 309 -12.61 -15.25 19.57
C LEU A 309 -13.70 -14.19 19.76
N ASP A 310 -14.89 -14.39 19.20
CA ASP A 310 -16.00 -13.46 19.42
C ASP A 310 -16.55 -13.55 20.85
N GLN A 311 -16.40 -14.70 21.50
CA GLN A 311 -16.78 -14.89 22.91
C GLN A 311 -15.83 -14.16 23.87
N GLU A 312 -14.58 -13.93 23.45
CA GLU A 312 -13.59 -13.16 24.22
C GLU A 312 -13.76 -11.65 24.10
N ARG A 313 -14.67 -11.16 23.24
CA ARG A 313 -14.96 -9.73 23.16
C ARG A 313 -15.67 -9.32 24.45
N PRO A 314 -15.10 -8.41 25.26
CA PRO A 314 -15.83 -7.91 26.41
C PRO A 314 -17.14 -7.29 25.92
N ALA A 315 -18.25 -7.62 26.59
CA ALA A 315 -19.58 -7.11 26.32
C ALA A 315 -19.66 -5.61 26.67
N VAL A 316 -18.89 -4.77 25.97
CA VAL A 316 -18.92 -3.32 26.15
C VAL A 316 -20.04 -2.79 25.27
N ALA A 317 -21.16 -2.49 25.90
CA ALA A 317 -22.27 -1.78 25.27
C ALA A 317 -21.76 -0.46 24.67
N GLY A 318 -21.60 -0.40 23.35
CA GLY A 318 -21.11 0.79 22.64
C GLY A 318 -19.89 0.59 21.75
N TRP A 319 -19.30 -0.62 21.67
CA TRP A 319 -18.26 -0.91 20.69
C TRP A 319 -18.83 -0.89 19.26
N ARG A 320 -18.71 0.24 18.57
CA ARG A 320 -18.95 0.33 17.12
C ARG A 320 -17.69 -0.16 16.43
N GLY A 321 -17.81 -1.23 15.64
CA GLY A 321 -16.72 -1.84 14.87
C GLY A 321 -16.23 -0.99 13.70
N ASP A 322 -15.85 0.26 13.95
CA ASP A 322 -15.14 1.07 12.97
C ASP A 322 -13.68 0.60 12.95
N ALA A 323 -13.37 -0.29 12.00
CA ALA A 323 -12.02 -0.77 11.66
C ALA A 323 -11.06 0.35 11.19
N SER A 324 -11.51 1.61 11.23
CA SER A 324 -10.76 2.83 10.96
C SER A 324 -10.35 3.61 12.22
N ALA A 325 -10.72 3.16 13.42
CA ALA A 325 -10.18 3.76 14.64
C ALA A 325 -8.66 3.57 14.65
N ALA A 326 -7.93 4.69 14.67
CA ALA A 326 -6.48 4.72 14.72
C ALA A 326 -5.96 3.69 15.72
N GLU A 327 -4.90 2.95 15.33
CA GLU A 327 -4.16 2.08 16.25
C GLU A 327 -4.02 2.81 17.60
N PRO A 328 -4.56 2.28 18.72
CA PRO A 328 -4.21 2.84 20.00
C PRO A 328 -2.68 2.72 20.12
N ALA A 329 -2.04 3.81 20.57
CA ALA A 329 -0.64 3.79 20.94
C ALA A 329 -0.34 2.55 21.83
N PRO A 330 0.89 1.99 21.78
CA PRO A 330 1.22 0.83 22.61
C PRO A 330 0.87 1.14 24.06
N MET A 331 -0.11 0.39 24.57
CA MET A 331 -0.65 0.53 25.91
C MET A 331 0.40 -0.03 26.88
N GLU A 332 1.13 0.88 27.55
CA GLU A 332 1.94 0.55 28.71
C GLU A 332 1.00 0.22 29.87
N TRP A 333 1.04 -1.04 30.32
CA TRP A 333 0.45 -1.42 31.59
C TRP A 333 1.55 -1.35 32.64
N ALA A 334 1.46 -0.34 33.51
CA ALA A 334 2.22 -0.26 34.75
C ALA A 334 1.65 -1.28 35.76
N ASP A 335 2.54 -1.80 36.61
CA ASP A 335 2.27 -2.81 37.63
C ASP A 335 1.16 -2.40 38.61
N ALA A 336 0.34 -3.39 38.98
CA ALA A 336 -0.81 -3.22 39.87
C ALA A 336 -0.38 -3.01 41.34
N ALA A 337 -0.97 -2.00 41.98
CA ALA A 337 -1.11 -1.89 43.43
C ALA A 337 -2.60 -1.98 43.81
N PRO A 338 -2.96 -2.52 45.00
CA PRO A 338 -4.33 -2.94 45.33
C PRO A 338 -5.27 -1.77 45.71
N PRO A 339 -6.60 -1.99 45.70
CA PRO A 339 -7.59 -0.91 45.65
C PRO A 339 -7.94 -0.37 47.04
N HIS A 340 -8.14 0.96 47.11
CA HIS A 340 -8.89 1.61 48.18
C HIS A 340 -10.32 1.89 47.72
N GLU A 341 -11.28 1.45 48.54
CA GLU A 341 -12.73 1.69 48.45
C GLU A 341 -13.09 3.16 48.68
N SER A 342 -14.12 3.67 47.98
CA SER A 342 -15.14 4.66 48.44
C SER A 342 -15.95 5.26 47.26
N PRO A 343 -17.16 5.84 47.47
CA PRO A 343 -18.38 5.22 46.95
C PRO A 343 -19.19 6.09 45.96
N GLU A 344 -20.16 5.40 45.34
CA GLU A 344 -21.46 5.83 44.81
C GLU A 344 -21.73 7.32 44.52
N ARG A 345 -22.16 7.60 43.28
CA ARG A 345 -23.47 8.21 42.95
C ARG A 345 -23.71 8.25 41.44
N SER A 346 -24.76 7.56 41.00
CA SER A 346 -25.37 7.73 39.67
C SER A 346 -26.44 8.83 39.70
N PRO A 347 -26.72 9.45 38.53
CA PRO A 347 -28.12 9.64 38.17
C PRO A 347 -28.44 9.11 36.77
N THR A 348 -29.56 8.41 36.71
CA THR A 348 -30.24 7.87 35.53
C THR A 348 -30.59 8.97 34.51
N ARG A 349 -30.35 8.73 33.21
CA ARG A 349 -30.87 9.53 32.09
C ARG A 349 -31.64 8.64 31.10
N PRO A 350 -32.72 9.13 30.47
CA PRO A 350 -33.70 8.28 29.80
C PRO A 350 -33.29 7.89 28.38
N LYS A 351 -33.86 6.77 27.93
CA LYS A 351 -33.63 6.14 26.64
C LYS A 351 -34.36 6.88 25.50
N GLY A 352 -33.62 7.04 24.40
CA GLY A 352 -34.13 6.90 23.03
C GLY A 352 -34.52 8.17 22.30
N VAL A 353 -33.74 8.52 21.25
CA VAL A 353 -34.21 8.90 19.89
C VAL A 353 -33.04 8.65 18.93
N ALA A 354 -33.30 7.93 17.82
CA ALA A 354 -32.33 7.74 16.75
C ALA A 354 -32.17 9.04 15.94
N VAL A 355 -30.97 9.62 15.94
CA VAL A 355 -30.61 10.78 15.10
C VAL A 355 -30.07 10.27 13.76
N PRO A 356 -30.54 10.77 12.60
CA PRO A 356 -29.96 10.41 11.31
C PRO A 356 -28.50 10.86 11.20
N ARG A 357 -27.64 10.02 10.61
CA ARG A 357 -26.24 10.37 10.29
C ARG A 357 -26.19 11.51 9.28
N THR A 358 -25.91 12.72 9.73
CA THR A 358 -25.36 13.79 8.88
C THR A 358 -23.83 13.69 8.86
N LEU A 359 -23.22 13.97 7.71
CA LEU A 359 -21.76 14.06 7.56
C LEU A 359 -21.18 15.04 8.60
N PRO A 360 -19.95 14.82 9.10
CA PRO A 360 -19.27 15.82 9.91
C PRO A 360 -19.14 17.09 9.07
N ASP A 361 -19.56 18.22 9.65
CA ASP A 361 -19.40 19.54 9.08
C ASP A 361 -17.93 19.75 8.65
N PRO A 362 -17.65 20.21 7.42
CA PRO A 362 -16.31 20.61 6.99
C PRO A 362 -15.54 21.45 8.02
N ALA A 363 -16.23 22.25 8.83
CA ALA A 363 -15.63 23.00 9.94
C ALA A 363 -14.98 22.08 11.00
N SER A 364 -15.58 20.92 11.29
CA SER A 364 -15.06 19.95 12.27
C SER A 364 -13.76 19.26 11.81
N ALA A 365 -13.62 19.00 10.51
CA ALA A 365 -12.40 18.42 9.94
C ALA A 365 -11.22 19.43 9.95
N MET A 366 -11.52 20.72 9.76
CA MET A 366 -10.53 21.79 9.88
C MET A 366 -10.03 21.95 11.32
N VAL A 367 -10.89 21.79 12.32
CA VAL A 367 -10.51 21.84 13.76
C VAL A 367 -9.48 20.76 14.10
N GLY A 368 -9.67 19.52 13.62
CA GLY A 368 -8.72 18.42 13.88
C GLY A 368 -7.32 18.69 13.30
N THR A 369 -7.24 19.19 12.07
CA THR A 369 -5.98 19.51 11.40
C THR A 369 -5.26 20.68 12.07
N ARG A 370 -6.02 21.68 12.53
CA ARG A 370 -5.52 22.83 13.29
C ARG A 370 -4.89 22.41 14.63
N ASN A 371 -5.60 21.60 15.41
CA ASN A 371 -5.12 21.11 16.70
C ASN A 371 -3.83 20.30 16.56
N MET A 372 -3.75 19.43 15.55
CA MET A 372 -2.55 18.65 15.28
C MET A 372 -1.35 19.53 14.88
N THR A 373 -1.58 20.58 14.10
CA THR A 373 -0.52 21.50 13.67
C THR A 373 0.03 22.31 14.85
N MET A 374 -0.87 22.86 15.67
CA MET A 374 -0.52 23.59 16.89
C MET A 374 0.22 22.70 17.90
N PHE A 375 -0.29 21.49 18.16
CA PHE A 375 0.33 20.54 19.08
C PHE A 375 1.76 20.18 18.66
N ASN A 376 1.96 19.84 17.37
CA ASN A 376 3.29 19.49 16.89
C ASN A 376 4.26 20.68 16.97
N TYR A 377 3.83 21.88 16.58
CA TYR A 377 4.65 23.07 16.63
C TYR A 377 5.12 23.39 18.06
N ALA A 378 4.19 23.50 19.00
CA ALA A 378 4.49 23.82 20.38
C ALA A 378 5.31 22.72 21.07
N ARG A 379 5.04 21.44 20.75
CA ARG A 379 5.80 20.30 21.28
C ARG A 379 7.27 20.35 20.86
N PHE A 380 7.56 20.66 19.59
CA PHE A 380 8.96 20.75 19.14
C PHE A 380 9.73 21.89 19.84
N LYS A 381 9.08 23.04 20.05
CA LYS A 381 9.70 24.14 20.83
C LYS A 381 9.88 23.76 22.30
N ALA A 382 8.95 23.00 22.89
CA ALA A 382 9.06 22.49 24.24
C ALA A 382 10.28 21.57 24.43
N TYR A 383 10.53 20.67 23.46
CA TYR A 383 11.74 19.83 23.46
C TYR A 383 13.03 20.65 23.37
N ALA A 384 13.10 21.59 22.43
CA ALA A 384 14.28 22.44 22.27
C ALA A 384 14.56 23.29 23.52
N TRP A 385 13.51 23.81 24.15
CA TRP A 385 13.64 24.53 25.41
C TRP A 385 14.09 23.62 26.56
N ALA A 386 13.53 22.42 26.68
CA ALA A 386 13.89 21.46 27.71
C ALA A 386 15.36 21.04 27.60
N ASP A 387 15.86 20.83 26.37
CA ASP A 387 17.27 20.56 26.08
C ASP A 387 18.16 21.73 26.50
N ALA A 388 17.78 22.97 26.15
CA ALA A 388 18.56 24.15 26.49
C ALA A 388 18.62 24.45 28.00
N ASN A 389 17.61 24.03 28.76
CA ASN A 389 17.49 24.34 30.19
C ASN A 389 17.73 23.12 31.10
N GLY A 390 18.02 21.94 30.54
CA GLY A 390 18.27 20.71 31.29
C GLY A 390 17.09 20.26 32.15
N THR A 391 15.86 20.61 31.78
CA THR A 391 14.65 20.30 32.56
C THR A 391 13.43 20.07 31.69
N PRO A 392 12.63 19.02 31.93
CA PRO A 392 11.41 18.77 31.16
C PRO A 392 10.23 19.64 31.57
N LYS A 393 10.36 20.42 32.67
CA LYS A 393 9.28 21.26 33.21
C LYS A 393 9.18 22.58 32.45
N VAL A 394 8.65 22.52 31.23
CA VAL A 394 8.44 23.70 30.39
C VAL A 394 7.30 24.55 30.96
N PRO A 395 7.50 25.85 31.24
CA PRO A 395 6.45 26.71 31.79
C PRO A 395 5.21 26.75 30.90
N PHE A 396 4.02 26.53 31.48
CA PHE A 396 2.75 26.55 30.75
C PHE A 396 2.56 27.81 29.90
N GLY A 397 2.85 28.99 30.47
CA GLY A 397 2.74 30.27 29.76
C GLY A 397 3.60 30.34 28.50
N LEU A 398 4.76 29.69 28.51
CA LEU A 398 5.66 29.62 27.36
C LEU A 398 5.10 28.67 26.29
N VAL A 399 4.61 27.50 26.68
CA VAL A 399 3.95 26.55 25.74
C VAL A 399 2.70 27.17 25.12
N LEU A 400 1.90 27.89 25.91
CA LEU A 400 0.72 28.62 25.44
C LEU A 400 1.09 29.71 24.43
N SER A 401 2.19 30.44 24.66
CA SER A 401 2.67 31.45 23.71
C SER A 401 3.01 30.84 22.34
N TRP A 402 3.59 29.64 22.30
CA TRP A 402 3.89 28.94 21.04
C TRP A 402 2.64 28.37 20.38
N CYS A 403 1.65 27.95 21.16
CA CYS A 403 0.34 27.56 20.62
C CYS A 403 -0.34 28.76 19.94
N ARG A 404 -0.34 29.93 20.60
CA ARG A 404 -0.87 31.19 20.02
C ARG A 404 -0.07 31.64 18.80
N GLU A 405 1.26 31.53 18.82
CA GLU A 405 2.11 31.82 17.65
C GLU A 405 1.77 30.92 16.45
N ALA A 406 1.55 29.62 16.69
CA ALA A 406 1.12 28.70 15.65
C ALA A 406 -0.23 29.11 15.05
N ILE A 407 -1.19 29.54 15.89
CA ILE A 407 -2.52 29.99 15.48
C ILE A 407 -2.48 31.33 14.73
N ALA A 408 -1.66 32.28 15.16
CA ALA A 408 -1.54 33.60 14.53
C ALA A 408 -1.17 33.50 13.04
N GLY A 409 -0.41 32.46 12.67
CA GLY A 409 -0.09 32.16 11.26
C GLY A 409 -1.23 31.53 10.44
N MET A 410 -2.36 31.17 11.05
CA MET A 410 -3.47 30.44 10.42
C MET A 410 -4.69 31.32 10.09
N LEU A 411 -4.64 32.65 10.28
CA LEU A 411 -5.73 33.60 9.99
C LEU A 411 -7.09 33.22 10.63
N CYS A 412 -7.06 32.57 11.80
CA CYS A 412 -8.26 32.12 12.50
C CYS A 412 -8.22 32.63 13.95
N ASP A 413 -8.72 33.84 14.20
CA ASP A 413 -8.83 34.39 15.54
C ASP A 413 -10.28 34.28 16.04
N THR A 414 -10.55 33.19 16.77
CA THR A 414 -11.84 32.99 17.44
C THR A 414 -11.61 32.58 18.89
N ALA A 415 -12.53 32.93 19.79
CA ALA A 415 -12.48 32.55 21.20
C ALA A 415 -12.34 31.03 21.41
N GLU A 416 -12.90 30.22 20.51
CA GLU A 416 -12.75 28.76 20.51
C GLU A 416 -11.31 28.32 20.21
N THR A 417 -10.61 29.04 19.34
CA THR A 417 -9.22 28.76 18.99
C THR A 417 -8.28 29.02 20.17
N GLU A 418 -8.58 30.05 20.96
CA GLU A 418 -7.86 30.34 22.20
C GLU A 418 -8.07 29.25 23.26
N GLN A 419 -9.29 28.74 23.44
CA GLN A 419 -9.55 27.61 24.34
C GLN A 419 -8.79 26.34 23.92
N GLN A 420 -8.71 26.07 22.61
CA GLN A 420 -7.93 24.96 22.07
C GLN A 420 -6.42 25.14 22.30
N ALA A 421 -5.91 26.37 22.20
CA ALA A 421 -4.52 26.70 22.54
C ALA A 421 -4.21 26.39 24.00
N VAL A 422 -5.10 26.79 24.91
CA VAL A 422 -4.99 26.50 26.35
C VAL A 422 -4.98 25.00 26.62
N ALA A 423 -5.92 24.25 26.03
CA ALA A 423 -6.00 22.79 26.21
C ALA A 423 -4.75 22.07 25.68
N THR A 424 -4.26 22.49 24.51
CA THR A 424 -3.07 21.93 23.88
C THR A 424 -1.81 22.22 24.69
N ALA A 425 -1.68 23.45 25.20
CA ALA A 425 -0.56 23.84 26.04
C ALA A 425 -0.53 23.05 27.36
N ARG A 426 -1.69 22.82 28.00
CA ARG A 426 -1.78 21.97 29.19
C ARG A 426 -1.33 20.55 28.88
N SER A 427 -1.85 19.96 27.81
CA SER A 427 -1.47 18.61 27.38
C SER A 427 0.03 18.46 27.18
N ILE A 428 0.69 19.43 26.54
CA ILE A 428 2.14 19.39 26.33
C ILE A 428 2.89 19.57 27.65
N THR A 429 2.50 20.54 28.50
CA THR A 429 3.15 20.78 29.79
C THR A 429 3.06 19.58 30.73
N ASP A 430 1.93 18.87 30.74
CA ASP A 430 1.73 17.66 31.55
C ASP A 430 2.48 16.45 30.96
N TRP A 431 2.58 16.38 29.63
CA TRP A 431 3.20 15.26 28.92
C TRP A 431 4.73 15.30 28.95
N MET A 432 5.34 16.49 28.90
CA MET A 432 6.81 16.67 28.80
C MET A 432 7.58 16.02 29.97
N PRO A 433 7.22 16.20 31.25
CA PRO A 433 7.90 15.53 32.38
C PRO A 433 7.91 14.01 32.32
N LEU A 434 6.93 13.41 31.66
CA LEU A 434 6.77 11.95 31.57
C LEU A 434 7.50 11.35 30.37
N ASN A 435 7.82 12.14 29.35
CA ASN A 435 8.26 11.64 28.04
C ASN A 435 9.55 12.31 27.51
N TYR A 436 10.15 13.21 28.27
CA TYR A 436 11.40 13.86 27.93
C TYR A 436 12.59 13.08 28.48
N GLU A 437 13.51 12.70 27.59
CA GLU A 437 14.81 12.13 27.95
C GLU A 437 15.92 13.11 27.52
N PRO A 438 16.75 13.61 28.44
CA PRO A 438 17.86 14.51 28.11
C PRO A 438 18.77 13.93 27.03
N GLY A 439 19.08 14.74 26.00
CA GLY A 439 20.00 14.34 24.92
C GLY A 439 19.37 13.45 23.84
N VAL A 440 18.11 13.02 23.99
CA VAL A 440 17.32 12.40 22.92
C VAL A 440 16.67 13.51 22.09
N GLY A 441 17.50 14.42 21.57
CA GLY A 441 17.01 15.54 20.76
C GLY A 441 16.21 15.04 19.57
N ILE A 442 14.97 15.50 19.40
CA ILE A 442 14.24 15.26 18.15
C ILE A 442 14.98 16.01 17.05
N ARG A 443 15.53 15.27 16.08
CA ARG A 443 16.31 15.86 14.99
C ARG A 443 15.45 16.88 14.23
N SER A 444 15.78 18.15 14.46
CA SER A 444 15.35 19.39 13.83
C SER A 444 13.93 19.89 14.12
N ALA A 445 13.86 21.10 14.69
CA ALA A 445 12.71 22.00 14.54
C ALA A 445 12.37 22.21 13.05
N PRO A 446 11.11 22.55 12.70
CA PRO A 446 10.78 22.94 11.34
C PRO A 446 11.69 24.09 10.89
N LYS A 447 12.57 23.80 9.92
CA LYS A 447 13.50 24.78 9.33
C LYS A 447 12.72 25.97 8.78
N THR A 448 13.25 27.17 8.97
CA THR A 448 12.79 28.37 8.26
C THR A 448 12.95 28.18 6.75
N GLU A 449 12.19 28.91 5.92
CA GLU A 449 12.33 28.80 4.46
C GLU A 449 13.74 29.17 3.97
N ALA A 450 14.44 30.07 4.67
CA ALA A 450 15.83 30.41 4.40
C ALA A 450 16.76 29.21 4.61
N GLU A 451 16.62 28.48 5.72
CA GLU A 451 17.41 27.28 6.01
C GLU A 451 17.07 26.11 5.06
N LYS A 452 15.80 25.98 4.66
CA LYS A 452 15.41 25.01 3.62
C LYS A 452 16.02 25.34 2.26
N ARG A 453 16.20 26.64 1.94
CA ARG A 453 16.81 27.08 0.68
C ARG A 453 18.32 26.83 0.69
N ALA A 454 19.00 27.17 1.79
CA ALA A 454 20.43 26.88 1.97
C ALA A 454 20.73 25.38 1.92
N ALA A 455 19.93 24.54 2.59
CA ALA A 455 20.08 23.09 2.55
C ALA A 455 19.86 22.49 1.16
N ARG A 456 18.95 23.06 0.35
CA ARG A 456 18.73 22.66 -1.05
C ARG A 456 19.93 22.98 -1.94
N VAL A 457 20.61 24.11 -1.71
CA VAL A 457 21.82 24.49 -2.44
C VAL A 457 22.99 23.59 -2.06
N ALA A 458 23.23 23.37 -0.77
CA ALA A 458 24.26 22.46 -0.28
C ALA A 458 24.04 21.01 -0.76
N GLY A 459 22.80 20.50 -0.71
CA GLY A 459 22.48 19.16 -1.20
C GLY A 459 22.70 18.97 -2.70
N ARG A 460 22.49 20.03 -3.52
CA ARG A 460 22.81 19.99 -4.96
C ARG A 460 24.32 19.96 -5.22
N ALA A 461 25.10 20.73 -4.47
CA ALA A 461 26.56 20.74 -4.59
C ALA A 461 27.16 19.37 -4.17
N GLN A 462 26.67 18.79 -3.08
CA GLN A 462 27.10 17.49 -2.60
C GLN A 462 26.68 16.36 -3.55
N GLY A 463 25.46 16.41 -4.09
CA GLY A 463 25.00 15.45 -5.11
C GLY A 463 25.84 15.49 -6.39
N ALA A 464 26.25 16.68 -6.83
CA ALA A 464 27.13 16.83 -7.99
C ALA A 464 28.54 16.27 -7.73
N ALA A 465 29.09 16.46 -6.52
CA ALA A 465 30.39 15.90 -6.13
C ALA A 465 30.34 14.37 -6.01
N THR A 466 29.30 13.81 -5.39
CA THR A 466 29.11 12.35 -5.29
C THR A 466 28.93 11.71 -6.66
N GLN A 467 28.25 12.38 -7.60
CA GLN A 467 28.07 11.86 -8.94
C GLN A 467 29.36 11.87 -9.77
N ARG A 468 30.25 12.87 -9.59
CA ARG A 468 31.60 12.84 -10.17
C ARG A 468 32.42 11.66 -9.66
N ASN A 469 32.54 11.52 -8.34
CA ASN A 469 33.33 10.45 -7.73
C ASN A 469 32.85 9.05 -8.14
N ARG A 470 31.54 8.87 -8.34
CA ARG A 470 30.96 7.60 -8.81
C ARG A 470 31.31 7.32 -10.28
N THR A 471 31.32 8.36 -11.11
CA THR A 471 31.72 8.23 -12.53
C THR A 471 33.21 7.89 -12.64
N ASP A 472 34.05 8.47 -11.79
CA ASP A 472 35.49 8.20 -11.75
C ASP A 472 35.77 6.76 -11.28
N ALA A 473 35.07 6.28 -10.24
CA ALA A 473 35.17 4.90 -9.77
C ALA A 473 34.67 3.86 -10.80
N ASP A 474 33.61 4.18 -11.55
CA ASP A 474 33.09 3.30 -12.61
C ASP A 474 34.08 3.18 -13.79
N VAL A 475 34.77 4.28 -14.14
CA VAL A 475 35.84 4.30 -15.16
C VAL A 475 37.05 3.48 -14.69
N GLU A 476 37.50 3.67 -13.45
CA GLU A 476 38.62 2.91 -12.88
C GLU A 476 38.32 1.40 -12.79
N GLY A 477 37.08 1.05 -12.41
CA GLY A 477 36.61 -0.33 -12.38
C GLY A 477 36.53 -0.97 -13.78
N ALA A 478 36.18 -0.19 -14.82
CA ALA A 478 36.18 -0.67 -16.20
C ALA A 478 37.62 -0.93 -16.70
N ILE A 479 38.58 -0.07 -16.36
CA ILE A 479 40.00 -0.24 -16.69
C ILE A 479 40.57 -1.50 -16.00
N LYS A 480 40.25 -1.71 -14.71
CA LYS A 480 40.69 -2.90 -13.97
C LYS A 480 40.14 -4.21 -14.55
N ARG A 481 38.86 -4.23 -14.96
CA ARG A 481 38.25 -5.42 -15.60
C ARG A 481 38.87 -5.76 -16.95
N LEU A 482 39.28 -4.75 -17.72
CA LEU A 482 39.96 -4.96 -19.00
C LEU A 482 41.39 -5.50 -18.82
N ASN A 483 42.08 -5.15 -17.72
CA ASN A 483 43.42 -5.69 -17.43
C ASN A 483 43.41 -7.14 -16.92
N VAL A 484 42.28 -7.64 -16.39
CA VAL A 484 42.14 -9.03 -15.91
C VAL A 484 41.95 -10.02 -17.07
N TRP A 485 41.49 -9.55 -18.23
CA TRP A 485 41.42 -10.35 -19.46
C TRP A 485 42.68 -10.05 -20.27
N GLY A 486 43.67 -10.94 -20.24
CA GLY A 486 45.04 -10.75 -20.76
C GLY A 486 45.19 -10.54 -22.29
N GLU A 487 44.27 -9.86 -22.96
CA GLU A 487 44.45 -9.40 -24.33
C GLU A 487 45.18 -8.06 -24.36
N ARG A 488 46.15 -7.92 -25.27
CA ARG A 488 46.83 -6.64 -25.53
C ARG A 488 45.82 -5.62 -26.06
N VAL A 489 45.28 -4.82 -25.15
CA VAL A 489 44.45 -3.67 -25.50
C VAL A 489 45.31 -2.66 -26.27
N THR A 490 45.13 -2.62 -27.59
CA THR A 490 45.80 -1.62 -28.43
C THR A 490 45.19 -0.23 -28.19
N ALA A 491 46.00 0.83 -28.34
CA ALA A 491 45.51 2.21 -28.24
C ALA A 491 44.30 2.50 -29.15
N ALA A 492 44.19 1.78 -30.28
CA ALA A 492 43.05 1.84 -31.19
C ALA A 492 41.74 1.30 -30.58
N SER A 493 41.82 0.27 -29.73
CA SER A 493 40.67 -0.33 -29.04
C SER A 493 40.15 0.58 -27.93
N VAL A 494 41.07 1.20 -27.16
CA VAL A 494 40.74 2.24 -26.18
C VAL A 494 40.09 3.45 -26.88
N ALA A 495 40.65 3.89 -28.02
CA ALA A 495 40.10 5.02 -28.78
C ALA A 495 38.69 4.73 -29.32
N ARG A 496 38.40 3.50 -29.79
CA ARG A 496 37.04 3.11 -30.21
C ARG A 496 36.05 3.12 -29.05
N LEU A 497 36.41 2.55 -27.90
CA LEU A 497 35.53 2.50 -26.73
C LEU A 497 35.30 3.90 -26.13
N ALA A 498 36.33 4.75 -26.10
CA ALA A 498 36.19 6.16 -25.73
C ALA A 498 35.22 6.89 -26.66
N LYS A 499 35.30 6.64 -27.97
CA LYS A 499 34.40 7.25 -28.98
C LYS A 499 32.95 6.79 -28.79
N VAL A 500 32.71 5.52 -28.45
CA VAL A 500 31.35 5.00 -28.13
C VAL A 500 30.81 5.62 -26.84
N SER A 501 31.62 5.70 -25.78
CA SER A 501 31.22 6.35 -24.52
C SER A 501 30.94 7.83 -24.68
N ILE A 502 31.77 8.57 -25.44
CA ILE A 502 31.55 9.99 -25.74
C ILE A 502 30.26 10.18 -26.53
N ARG A 503 29.98 9.31 -27.52
CA ARG A 503 28.76 9.39 -28.33
C ARG A 503 27.50 9.11 -27.50
N THR A 504 27.57 8.12 -26.60
CA THR A 504 26.47 7.82 -25.65
C THR A 504 26.28 8.96 -24.63
N ALA A 505 27.36 9.54 -24.10
CA ALA A 505 27.30 10.68 -23.19
C ALA A 505 26.73 11.94 -23.88
N ALA A 506 27.13 12.20 -25.12
CA ALA A 506 26.59 13.29 -25.95
C ALA A 506 25.09 13.10 -26.22
N GLY A 507 24.64 11.88 -26.50
CA GLY A 507 23.22 11.55 -26.66
C GLY A 507 22.41 11.79 -25.38
N ARG A 508 22.95 11.41 -24.22
CA ARG A 508 22.33 11.69 -22.91
C ARG A 508 22.27 13.19 -22.62
N LEU A 509 23.33 13.94 -22.93
CA LEU A 509 23.37 15.40 -22.76
C LEU A 509 22.37 16.12 -23.69
N ALA A 510 22.24 15.67 -24.94
CA ALA A 510 21.24 16.18 -25.87
C ALA A 510 19.81 15.94 -25.38
N LYS A 511 19.53 14.74 -24.85
CA LYS A 511 18.22 14.41 -24.24
C LYS A 511 17.93 15.25 -23.00
N ALA A 512 18.94 15.51 -22.17
CA ALA A 512 18.81 16.38 -21.00
C ALA A 512 18.57 17.85 -21.39
N ARG A 513 19.24 18.35 -22.44
CA ARG A 513 19.00 19.70 -22.98
C ARG A 513 17.59 19.83 -23.57
N ALA A 514 17.10 18.84 -24.30
CA ALA A 514 15.74 18.82 -24.82
C ALA A 514 14.70 18.90 -23.67
N ALA A 515 14.86 18.08 -22.63
CA ALA A 515 13.99 18.12 -21.45
C ALA A 515 14.03 19.47 -20.69
N ALA A 516 15.20 20.10 -20.60
CA ALA A 516 15.34 21.43 -20.00
C ALA A 516 14.63 22.52 -20.82
N THR A 517 14.72 22.45 -22.14
CA THR A 517 13.99 23.36 -23.05
C THR A 517 12.48 23.18 -22.93
N ASP A 518 11.99 21.94 -22.86
CA ASP A 518 10.56 21.66 -22.66
C ASP A 518 10.04 22.23 -21.33
N HIS A 519 10.81 22.05 -20.25
CA HIS A 519 10.46 22.64 -18.95
C HIS A 519 10.46 24.17 -18.97
N ALA A 520 11.40 24.80 -19.68
CA ALA A 520 11.44 26.25 -19.84
C ALA A 520 10.23 26.76 -20.65
N ASN A 521 9.79 26.02 -21.67
CA ASN A 521 8.61 26.35 -22.45
C ASN A 521 7.31 26.19 -21.64
N ILE A 522 7.19 25.15 -20.81
CA ILE A 522 6.07 24.96 -19.88
C ILE A 522 6.00 26.12 -18.87
N ALA A 523 7.14 26.52 -18.30
CA ALA A 523 7.20 27.64 -17.36
C ALA A 523 6.80 28.98 -18.01
N ARG A 524 7.26 29.24 -19.25
CA ARG A 524 6.87 30.42 -20.04
C ARG A 524 5.37 30.41 -20.34
N HIS A 525 4.81 29.25 -20.67
CA HIS A 525 3.38 29.12 -20.93
C HIS A 525 2.54 29.41 -19.67
N HIS A 526 2.98 28.92 -18.50
CA HIS A 526 2.35 29.25 -17.23
C HIS A 526 2.40 30.74 -16.89
N MET A 527 3.54 31.41 -17.11
CA MET A 527 3.66 32.85 -16.88
C MET A 527 2.75 33.66 -17.81
N ASN A 528 2.61 33.27 -19.07
CA ASN A 528 1.69 33.93 -20.02
C ASN A 528 0.22 33.70 -19.64
N SER A 529 -0.14 32.51 -19.16
CA SER A 529 -1.49 32.22 -18.68
C SER A 529 -1.85 33.00 -17.41
N VAL A 530 -0.89 33.21 -16.51
CA VAL A 530 -1.09 34.05 -15.32
C VAL A 530 -1.19 35.53 -15.69
N GLY A 531 -0.40 36.01 -16.65
CA GLY A 531 -0.51 37.37 -17.17
C GLY A 531 -1.86 37.65 -17.84
N ALA A 532 -2.43 36.68 -18.55
CA ALA A 532 -3.75 36.78 -19.16
C ALA A 532 -4.90 36.80 -18.12
N LEU A 533 -4.75 36.13 -16.98
CA LEU A 533 -5.71 36.16 -15.88
C LEU A 533 -5.71 37.51 -15.14
N VAL A 534 -4.55 38.16 -15.01
CA VAL A 534 -4.44 39.48 -14.37
C VAL A 534 -4.99 40.60 -15.26
N ALA A 535 -4.99 40.42 -16.59
CA ALA A 535 -5.58 41.38 -17.54
C ALA A 535 -7.13 41.31 -17.63
N ALA A 536 -7.75 40.25 -17.08
CA ALA A 536 -9.20 40.03 -17.15
C ALA A 536 -9.99 40.65 -15.98
N ASP A 537 -9.32 41.24 -14.99
CA ASP A 537 -9.92 41.90 -13.81
C ASP A 537 -10.20 43.41 -14.01
N ALA A 538 -10.29 43.88 -15.26
CA ALA A 538 -10.77 45.23 -15.53
C ALA A 538 -12.28 45.32 -15.25
N PRO A 539 -12.75 46.33 -14.47
CA PRO A 539 -14.15 46.41 -14.05
C PRO A 539 -15.08 46.63 -15.25
N LEU A 540 -16.09 45.77 -15.39
CA LEU A 540 -17.15 45.91 -16.38
C LEU A 540 -18.09 47.09 -16.03
N PRO A 541 -18.63 47.82 -17.03
CA PRO A 541 -19.56 48.92 -16.80
C PRO A 541 -20.94 48.41 -16.35
N VAL A 542 -21.53 49.16 -15.43
CA VAL A 542 -22.82 48.91 -14.77
C VAL A 542 -23.98 48.97 -15.79
N PRO A 543 -24.90 48.00 -15.83
CA PRO A 543 -26.09 48.07 -16.69
C PRO A 543 -27.17 48.99 -16.10
N PRO A 544 -27.93 49.73 -16.93
CA PRO A 544 -28.97 50.63 -16.46
C PRO A 544 -30.26 49.91 -16.03
N SER A 545 -30.80 50.41 -14.91
CA SER A 545 -32.15 50.37 -14.35
C SER A 545 -33.25 49.63 -15.16
N ALA A 546 -33.80 48.57 -14.58
CA ALA A 546 -35.02 47.90 -15.04
C ALA A 546 -36.29 48.69 -14.65
N ALA A 547 -37.19 48.84 -15.61
CA ALA A 547 -38.56 49.35 -15.46
C ALA A 547 -39.58 48.17 -15.36
N PRO A 548 -40.84 48.40 -14.96
CA PRO A 548 -41.61 47.46 -14.14
C PRO A 548 -42.41 46.40 -14.91
N ALA A 549 -42.73 45.33 -14.20
CA ALA A 549 -43.50 44.16 -14.64
C ALA A 549 -44.97 44.46 -14.99
N PRO A 550 -45.54 43.77 -16.00
CA PRO A 550 -46.99 43.70 -16.18
C PRO A 550 -47.63 42.50 -15.47
N ALA A 551 -48.89 42.72 -15.05
CA ALA A 551 -49.76 41.89 -14.23
C ALA A 551 -50.38 40.67 -14.97
N PRO A 552 -51.06 39.74 -14.27
CA PRO A 552 -51.32 38.38 -14.75
C PRO A 552 -52.67 38.22 -15.48
N LEU A 553 -52.69 37.36 -16.51
CA LEU A 553 -53.92 36.92 -17.17
C LEU A 553 -54.38 35.54 -16.68
N ARG A 554 -55.69 35.46 -16.43
CA ARG A 554 -56.45 34.30 -15.93
C ARG A 554 -57.04 33.45 -17.07
N LYS A 555 -56.97 32.12 -16.85
CA LYS A 555 -57.98 31.05 -17.06
C LYS A 555 -58.43 30.57 -18.46
N SER A 556 -58.51 29.22 -18.49
CA SER A 556 -59.47 28.33 -19.21
C SER A 556 -59.12 28.03 -20.70
N ILE A 557 -59.30 26.84 -21.29
CA ILE A 557 -60.36 25.81 -21.25
C ILE A 557 -59.79 24.45 -21.74
N VAL A 558 -60.39 23.33 -21.30
CA VAL A 558 -60.22 21.91 -21.74
C VAL A 558 -61.27 21.55 -22.81
N PRO A 559 -60.97 20.71 -23.83
CA PRO A 559 -61.60 19.37 -23.97
C PRO A 559 -60.60 18.30 -24.50
N ALA A 560 -60.51 17.04 -24.07
CA ALA A 560 -61.43 15.88 -24.02
C ALA A 560 -61.62 15.10 -25.35
N PHE A 561 -60.95 13.92 -25.42
CA PHE A 561 -61.26 12.63 -26.10
C PHE A 561 -61.25 12.50 -27.65
N PRO A 562 -61.24 11.28 -28.27
CA PRO A 562 -61.11 9.90 -27.76
C PRO A 562 -60.08 8.97 -28.49
N GLY A 563 -59.95 7.72 -28.02
CA GLY A 563 -58.96 6.71 -28.46
C GLY A 563 -59.38 5.74 -29.58
N LYS A 564 -58.96 4.46 -29.43
CA LYS A 564 -58.99 3.26 -30.33
C LYS A 564 -57.62 2.99 -30.98
N THR A 565 -57.09 1.78 -31.21
CA THR A 565 -57.45 0.36 -30.98
C THR A 565 -56.20 -0.48 -31.35
N ARG A 566 -55.98 -1.64 -30.71
CA ARG A 566 -55.12 -2.74 -31.22
C ARG A 566 -55.85 -3.53 -32.33
N PRO A 567 -55.13 -4.24 -33.22
CA PRO A 567 -54.94 -5.70 -33.10
C PRO A 567 -53.51 -6.16 -33.53
N ASN A 568 -52.86 -7.17 -32.93
CA ASN A 568 -53.02 -8.65 -32.96
C ASN A 568 -52.54 -9.38 -34.24
N CYS A 569 -51.83 -10.50 -33.98
CA CYS A 569 -51.51 -11.67 -34.82
C CYS A 569 -50.13 -11.76 -35.55
N ALA A 570 -49.34 -12.76 -35.11
CA ALA A 570 -48.18 -13.38 -35.78
C ALA A 570 -48.66 -14.48 -36.79
N PRO A 571 -47.88 -15.51 -37.22
CA PRO A 571 -46.42 -15.78 -37.30
C PRO A 571 -45.97 -16.44 -38.65
N ARG A 572 -44.72 -16.98 -38.68
CA ARG A 572 -44.06 -17.92 -39.64
C ARG A 572 -43.32 -17.23 -40.83
N ALA A 573 -42.17 -17.69 -41.32
CA ALA A 573 -41.58 -19.02 -41.39
C ALA A 573 -40.03 -19.04 -41.42
N THR A 574 -39.49 -20.15 -40.94
CA THR A 574 -38.18 -20.79 -41.21
C THR A 574 -38.07 -21.30 -42.64
N VAL A 575 -36.89 -21.19 -43.29
CA VAL A 575 -36.30 -22.22 -44.18
C VAL A 575 -34.76 -22.14 -44.15
N ASP A 576 -34.16 -23.32 -44.07
CA ASP A 576 -32.73 -23.67 -44.06
C ASP A 576 -32.00 -23.58 -45.41
N ARG A 577 -30.67 -23.84 -45.32
CA ARG A 577 -29.69 -24.35 -46.32
C ARG A 577 -29.04 -23.32 -47.23
N ALA A 578 -27.79 -23.47 -47.66
CA ALA A 578 -26.65 -24.30 -47.27
C ALA A 578 -25.41 -23.75 -48.04
N VAL A 579 -24.21 -23.95 -47.46
CA VAL A 579 -22.97 -24.41 -48.08
C VAL A 579 -22.80 -24.19 -49.60
N ASP A 580 -21.81 -23.40 -50.05
CA ASP A 580 -20.49 -23.95 -50.44
C ASP A 580 -19.42 -22.89 -50.75
N ALA A 581 -18.18 -23.35 -50.69
CA ALA A 581 -16.93 -22.63 -50.87
C ALA A 581 -16.60 -22.28 -52.35
N SER A 582 -15.78 -21.25 -52.57
CA SER A 582 -14.38 -21.39 -53.06
C SER A 582 -13.82 -20.13 -53.76
N ALA A 583 -12.53 -19.92 -53.47
CA ALA A 583 -11.44 -19.40 -54.31
C ALA A 583 -11.56 -18.03 -55.03
N GLY A 584 -10.68 -17.11 -54.58
CA GLY A 584 -9.60 -16.58 -55.41
C GLY A 584 -9.90 -15.42 -56.36
N LEU A 585 -9.30 -14.26 -56.09
CA LEU A 585 -8.33 -13.57 -56.96
C LEU A 585 -8.13 -12.11 -56.49
N SER A 586 -6.86 -11.70 -56.38
CA SER A 586 -6.40 -10.31 -56.30
C SER A 586 -6.44 -9.71 -57.71
N PRO A 587 -6.52 -8.36 -57.91
CA PRO A 587 -5.28 -7.58 -57.89
C PRO A 587 -5.40 -6.11 -57.41
N SER A 588 -4.26 -5.62 -56.86
CA SER A 588 -3.63 -4.29 -56.89
C SER A 588 -4.47 -2.98 -56.92
N TRP A 589 -4.08 -1.99 -56.10
CA TRP A 589 -3.49 -0.69 -56.52
C TRP A 589 -3.23 0.28 -55.33
N HIS A 590 -2.39 1.28 -55.60
CA HIS A 590 -1.56 2.16 -54.75
C HIS A 590 -2.17 3.00 -53.60
N GLY A 591 -1.30 3.37 -52.65
CA GLY A 591 -1.46 4.61 -51.88
C GLY A 591 -0.50 4.78 -50.69
N GLU A 592 0.74 5.20 -50.94
CA GLU A 592 1.64 5.73 -49.90
C GLU A 592 1.07 7.05 -49.32
N ARG A 593 0.80 7.08 -48.01
CA ARG A 593 0.69 8.34 -47.24
C ARG A 593 1.49 8.23 -45.95
N ARG A 594 2.24 9.30 -45.71
CA ARG A 594 3.19 9.54 -44.61
C ARG A 594 2.54 9.31 -43.23
N ALA A 595 3.21 8.53 -42.40
CA ALA A 595 2.83 8.28 -41.01
C ALA A 595 3.26 9.44 -40.09
N SER A 596 2.31 9.90 -39.28
CA SER A 596 2.52 10.71 -38.07
C SER A 596 3.17 9.86 -36.95
N PRO A 597 3.82 10.47 -35.93
CA PRO A 597 4.57 9.74 -34.90
C PRO A 597 3.67 8.89 -33.97
N PRO A 598 4.23 7.87 -33.28
CA PRO A 598 3.44 6.79 -32.71
C PRO A 598 2.70 7.18 -31.44
N ARG A 599 1.45 6.70 -31.35
CA ARG A 599 0.71 6.54 -30.09
C ARG A 599 1.37 5.40 -29.28
N TRP A 600 1.41 5.56 -27.96
CA TRP A 600 1.86 4.54 -27.00
C TRP A 600 1.11 3.21 -27.17
N PRO A 601 1.74 2.07 -26.84
CA PRO A 601 1.18 0.76 -27.17
C PRO A 601 -0.09 0.47 -26.33
N PRO A 602 -1.01 -0.35 -26.85
CA PRO A 602 -2.14 -0.89 -26.09
C PRO A 602 -1.65 -1.76 -24.92
N PRO A 603 -2.51 -2.06 -23.93
CA PRO A 603 -2.15 -2.88 -22.77
C PRO A 603 -1.57 -4.25 -23.19
N ASP A 604 -0.59 -4.67 -22.39
CA ASP A 604 0.22 -5.88 -22.55
C ASP A 604 -0.64 -7.16 -22.73
N PRO A 605 -0.60 -7.84 -23.89
CA PRO A 605 -1.36 -9.07 -24.12
C PRO A 605 -0.96 -10.22 -23.19
N MET A 606 0.18 -10.15 -22.48
CA MET A 606 0.53 -11.15 -21.46
C MET A 606 -0.37 -11.10 -20.22
N ALA A 607 -0.97 -9.95 -19.88
CA ALA A 607 -1.88 -9.84 -18.73
C ALA A 607 -3.19 -10.64 -18.94
N ALA A 608 -3.66 -10.74 -20.19
CA ALA A 608 -4.80 -11.59 -20.54
C ALA A 608 -4.46 -13.09 -20.50
N GLY A 609 -3.20 -13.44 -20.79
CA GLY A 609 -2.72 -14.83 -20.78
C GLY A 609 -2.70 -15.47 -19.40
N LEU A 610 -2.38 -14.70 -18.35
CA LEU A 610 -2.40 -15.18 -16.96
C LEU A 610 -3.81 -15.49 -16.47
N HIS A 611 -4.73 -14.56 -16.66
CA HIS A 611 -6.13 -14.77 -16.25
C HIS A 611 -6.78 -15.89 -17.08
N ARG A 612 -6.55 -15.91 -18.41
CA ARG A 612 -7.14 -16.93 -19.29
C ARG A 612 -6.50 -18.31 -19.10
N GLY A 613 -5.17 -18.39 -18.99
CA GLY A 613 -4.43 -19.63 -18.74
C GLY A 613 -4.79 -20.25 -17.40
N TRP A 614 -4.96 -19.45 -16.34
CA TRP A 614 -5.44 -19.91 -15.04
C TRP A 614 -6.86 -20.49 -15.11
N HIS A 615 -7.81 -19.77 -15.72
CA HIS A 615 -9.19 -20.25 -15.86
C HIS A 615 -9.30 -21.49 -16.77
N GLU A 616 -8.50 -21.56 -17.84
CA GLU A 616 -8.46 -22.72 -18.75
C GLU A 616 -7.81 -23.95 -18.08
N HIS A 617 -6.72 -23.77 -17.32
CA HIS A 617 -6.11 -24.84 -16.54
C HIS A 617 -7.07 -25.38 -15.48
N ARG A 618 -7.75 -24.48 -14.75
CA ARG A 618 -8.79 -24.81 -13.77
C ARG A 618 -9.98 -25.55 -14.40
N ALA A 619 -10.42 -25.13 -15.58
CA ALA A 619 -11.48 -25.80 -16.33
C ALA A 619 -11.08 -27.23 -16.72
N ARG A 620 -9.82 -27.45 -17.12
CA ARG A 620 -9.28 -28.78 -17.45
C ARG A 620 -9.19 -29.70 -16.23
N LEU A 621 -8.70 -29.21 -15.09
CA LEU A 621 -8.62 -29.99 -13.86
C LEU A 621 -10.00 -30.37 -13.31
N ARG A 622 -10.97 -29.43 -13.33
CA ARG A 622 -12.36 -29.72 -12.93
C ARG A 622 -13.07 -30.66 -13.89
N ALA A 623 -12.75 -30.63 -15.18
CA ALA A 623 -13.27 -31.57 -16.17
C ALA A 623 -12.68 -32.98 -15.96
N GLY A 624 -11.39 -33.08 -15.59
CA GLY A 624 -10.73 -34.35 -15.27
C GLY A 624 -11.22 -34.99 -13.97
N ALA A 625 -11.50 -34.20 -12.93
CA ALA A 625 -11.98 -34.69 -11.63
C ALA A 625 -13.43 -35.20 -11.65
N ARG A 626 -14.22 -34.91 -12.70
CA ARG A 626 -15.58 -35.45 -12.89
C ARG A 626 -15.62 -36.75 -13.71
N ALA A 627 -14.47 -37.26 -14.12
CA ALA A 627 -14.34 -38.46 -14.94
C ALA A 627 -13.51 -39.54 -14.23
N SER A 628 -14.01 -40.05 -13.10
CA SER A 628 -13.79 -41.44 -12.65
C SER A 628 -14.87 -41.80 -11.62
N PRO A 629 -15.38 -43.05 -11.67
CA PRO A 629 -16.63 -43.45 -11.02
C PRO A 629 -16.59 -43.43 -9.50
#